data_AF-Q2I5V2-F1
#
_entry.id   AF-Q2I5V2-F1
#
_cell.length_a   1.000
_cell.length_b   1.000
_cell.length_c   1.000
_cell.angle_alpha   90.00
_cell.angle_beta   90.00
_cell.angle_gamma   90.00
#
_symmetry.space_group_name_H-M   'P 1'
#
loop_
_entity.id
_entity.type
_entity.pdbx_description
1 polymer ?
#
loop_
_entity_poly.entity_id
_entity_poly.type
_entity_poly.pdbx_seq_one_letter_code
_entity_poly.pdbx_strand_id
1 'polypeptide(L)' 'VGSGAGVEQFTQGTVDFGASDVAMTDEEIGKIERGTILLPVTAGSIVMAYNLPGLEGLKLSRD' A
#
# COMPACT_ATOMS: atom_id res chain seq x y z
N VAL A 1 2.59 5.44 10.02
CA VAL A 1 3.49 4.47 9.35
C VAL A 1 2.79 4.06 8.06
N GLY A 2 3.47 4.12 6.92
CA GLY A 2 2.89 3.76 5.61
C GLY A 2 3.70 2.66 4.93
N SER A 3 3.25 2.24 3.75
CA SER A 3 3.82 1.13 2.96
C SER A 3 5.35 1.16 2.86
N GLY A 4 5.96 2.32 2.56
CA GLY A 4 7.42 2.43 2.42
C GLY A 4 8.19 2.07 3.69
N ALA A 5 7.71 2.52 4.86
CA ALA A 5 8.32 2.17 6.14
C ALA A 5 8.19 0.67 6.46
N GLY A 6 7.09 0.03 6.05
CA GLY A 6 6.91 -1.41 6.20
C GLY A 6 7.89 -2.22 5.34
N VAL A 7 8.07 -1.83 4.08
CA VAL A 7 9.04 -2.45 3.15
C VAL A 7 10.47 -2.26 3.66
N GLU A 8 10.82 -1.05 4.12
CA GLU A 8 12.15 -0.75 4.66
C GLU A 8 12.48 -1.60 5.90
N GLN A 9 11.59 -1.64 6.89
CA GLN A 9 11.81 -2.40 8.13
C GLN A 9 11.91 -3.90 7.86
N PHE A 10 11.11 -4.42 6.93
CA PHE A 10 11.19 -5.82 6.52
C PHE A 10 12.52 -6.09 5.80
N THR A 11 12.93 -5.22 4.88
CA THR A 11 14.21 -5.36 4.15
C THR A 11 15.41 -5.35 5.11
N GLN A 12 15.39 -4.48 6.13
CA GLN A 12 16.43 -4.42 7.17
C GLN A 12 16.41 -5.62 8.14
N GLY A 13 15.37 -6.46 8.11
CA GLY A 13 15.22 -7.58 9.03
C GLY A 13 14.86 -7.18 10.46
N THR A 14 14.39 -5.93 10.65
CA THR A 14 13.93 -5.42 11.94
C THR A 14 12.56 -6.02 12.33
N VAL A 15 11.80 -6.48 11.33
CA VAL A 15 10.51 -7.15 11.49
C VAL A 15 10.41 -8.39 10.62
N ASP A 16 9.60 -9.36 11.06
CA ASP A 16 9.38 -10.63 10.36
C ASP A 16 8.41 -10.51 9.17
N PHE A 17 7.49 -9.54 9.21
CA PHE A 17 6.52 -9.26 8.16
C PHE A 17 6.16 -7.77 8.11
N GLY A 18 5.72 -7.30 6.95
CA GLY A 18 5.23 -5.94 6.72
C GLY A 18 3.95 -5.93 5.90
N ALA A 19 3.23 -4.82 5.93
CA ALA A 19 2.04 -4.60 5.09
C ALA A 19 2.30 -3.43 4.14
N SER A 20 1.83 -3.57 2.91
CA SER A 20 1.96 -2.55 1.88
C SER A 20 0.79 -2.63 0.91
N ASP A 21 0.21 -1.48 0.56
CA ASP A 21 -0.78 -1.37 -0.52
C ASP A 21 -0.13 -1.43 -1.93
N VAL A 22 1.21 -1.38 -1.98
CA VAL A 22 2.00 -1.44 -3.22
C VAL A 22 2.87 -2.69 -3.20
N ALA A 23 2.91 -3.41 -4.33
CA ALA A 23 3.81 -4.54 -4.48
C ALA A 23 5.27 -4.06 -4.48
N MET A 24 6.16 -4.86 -3.89
CA MET A 24 7.60 -4.65 -4.01
C MET A 24 8.03 -4.81 -5.46
N THR A 25 9.00 -4.00 -5.89
CA THR A 25 9.69 -4.13 -7.18
C THR A 25 10.69 -5.29 -7.15
N ASP A 26 11.09 -5.77 -8.33
CA ASP A 26 12.11 -6.82 -8.45
C ASP A 26 13.45 -6.41 -7.82
N GLU A 27 13.81 -5.13 -7.91
CA GLU A 27 15.03 -4.59 -7.28
C GLU A 27 14.95 -4.65 -5.75
N GLU A 28 13.78 -4.32 -5.18
CA GLU A 28 13.57 -4.40 -3.73
C GLU A 28 13.54 -5.86 -3.24
N ILE A 29 12.91 -6.76 -3.99
CA ILE A 29 12.92 -8.20 -3.72
C ILE A 29 14.35 -8.74 -3.73
N GLY A 30 15.17 -8.33 -4.72
CA GLY A 30 16.56 -8.74 -4.85
C GLY A 30 17.47 -8.30 -3.70
N LYS A 31 17.07 -7.30 -2.90
CA LYS A 31 17.81 -6.85 -1.71
C LYS A 31 17.58 -7.75 -0.48
N ILE A 32 16.63 -8.68 -0.52
CA ILE A 32 16.26 -9.51 0.61
C ILE A 32 16.88 -10.90 0.47
N GLU A 33 18.04 -11.11 1.10
CA GLU A 33 18.80 -12.37 1.00
C GLU A 33 18.02 -13.59 1.48
N ARG A 34 17.15 -13.43 2.49
CA ARG A 34 16.29 -14.50 3.02
C ARG A 34 15.10 -14.83 2.12
N GLY A 35 14.94 -14.12 1.00
CA GLY A 35 13.77 -14.18 0.15
C GLY A 35 12.54 -13.50 0.74
N THR A 36 11.51 -13.34 -0.09
CA THR A 36 10.22 -12.76 0.32
C THR A 36 9.08 -13.35 -0.48
N ILE A 37 7.87 -13.31 0.08
CA ILE A 37 6.63 -13.74 -0.56
C ILE A 37 5.63 -12.60 -0.39
N LEU A 38 5.02 -12.18 -1.51
CA LEU A 38 3.94 -11.21 -1.51
C LEU A 38 2.61 -11.96 -1.49
N LEU A 39 1.83 -11.77 -0.42
CA LEU A 39 0.51 -12.38 -0.26
C LEU A 39 -0.59 -11.31 -0.32
N PRO A 40 -1.53 -11.37 -1.27
CA PRO A 40 -2.71 -10.51 -1.24
C PRO A 40 -3.55 -10.80 0.02
N VAL A 41 -3.79 -9.78 0.86
CA VAL A 41 -4.51 -9.95 2.14
C VAL A 41 -5.98 -9.56 2.02
N THR A 42 -6.25 -8.36 1.48
CA THR A 42 -7.61 -7.83 1.34
C THR A 42 -7.73 -6.98 0.08
N ALA A 43 -8.92 -6.95 -0.52
CA ALA A 43 -9.29 -5.97 -1.54
C ALA A 43 -10.09 -4.83 -0.90
N GLY A 44 -9.88 -3.60 -1.37
CA GLY A 44 -10.57 -2.42 -0.89
C GLY A 44 -10.81 -1.40 -2.01
N SER A 45 -11.56 -0.34 -1.71
CA SER A 45 -11.77 0.79 -2.62
C SER A 45 -11.06 2.03 -2.09
N ILE A 46 -10.47 2.82 -2.99
CA ILE A 46 -9.96 4.15 -2.66
C ILE A 46 -11.12 5.14 -2.73
N VAL A 47 -11.33 5.91 -1.67
CA VAL A 47 -12.47 6.82 -1.53
C VAL A 47 -12.00 8.27 -1.62
N MET A 48 -12.73 9.08 -2.37
CA MET A 48 -12.60 10.53 -2.38
C MET A 48 -13.47 11.13 -1.27
N ALA A 49 -12.84 11.56 -0.18
CA ALA A 49 -13.54 12.27 0.89
C ALA A 49 -13.53 13.79 0.64
N TYR A 50 -14.68 14.44 0.83
CA TYR A 50 -14.83 15.89 0.67
C TYR A 50 -15.75 16.47 1.75
N ASN A 51 -15.60 17.75 2.05
CA ASN A 51 -16.44 18.49 3.01
C ASN A 51 -17.00 19.75 2.34
N LEU A 52 -18.15 19.61 1.67
CA LEU A 52 -18.80 20.67 0.90
C LEU A 52 -20.28 20.77 1.29
N PRO A 53 -20.63 21.62 2.28
CA PRO A 53 -22.01 21.78 2.72
C PRO A 53 -22.93 22.23 1.58
N GLY A 54 -24.12 21.63 1.48
CA GLY A 54 -25.13 21.97 0.46
C GLY A 54 -24.95 21.29 -0.90
N LEU A 55 -23.93 20.43 -1.06
CA LEU A 55 -23.75 19.64 -2.28
C LEU A 55 -24.57 18.34 -2.21
N GLU A 56 -25.48 18.15 -3.16
CA GLU A 56 -26.23 16.90 -3.34
C GLU A 56 -25.76 16.15 -4.59
N GLY A 57 -25.62 14.82 -4.48
CA GLY A 57 -25.41 13.95 -5.65
C GLY A 57 -24.06 14.10 -6.37
N LEU A 58 -22.95 14.26 -5.63
CA LEU A 58 -21.61 14.30 -6.26
C LEU A 58 -21.34 13.02 -7.06
N LYS A 59 -21.18 13.16 -8.38
CA LYS A 59 -20.82 12.10 -9.30
C LYS A 59 -19.63 12.55 -10.14
N LEU A 60 -18.45 12.03 -9.82
CA LEU A 60 -17.21 12.35 -10.53
C LEU A 60 -17.13 11.54 -11.83
N SER A 61 -16.79 12.19 -12.95
CA SER A 61 -16.38 11.51 -14.18
C SER A 61 -15.01 10.86 -13.98
N ARG A 62 -14.72 9.84 -14.78
CA ARG A 62 -13.39 9.21 -14.82
C ARG A 62 -12.41 10.01 -15.70
N ASP A 63 -12.93 10.67 -16.72
CA ASP A 63 -12.19 11.52 -17.66
C ASP A 63 -11.84 12.87 -17.05
#